data_AF-A0A142L551-F1
#
_entry.id   AF-A0A142L551-F1
#
_cell.length_a   1.000
_cell.length_b   1.000
_cell.length_c   1.000
_cell.angle_alpha   90.00
_cell.angle_beta   90.00
_cell.angle_gamma   90.00
#
_symmetry.space_group_name_H-M   'P 1'
#
loop_
_entity.id
_entity.type
_entity.pdbx_description
1 polymer ?
#
loop_
_entity_poly.entity_id
_entity_poly.type
_entity_poly.pdbx_seq_one_letter_code
_entity_poly.pdbx_strand_id
1 'polypeptide(L)'
;MPRFIGAFFIPIIMKISSIIFCASFFAAVLYSCSENKQPATVQQHNEFADSNDASCSQETIKDPNNAKPMALMMRQLAANADSMKQQILRGEQLDSTRYPFIRFYLVEPTDPNVLEPQFYENARLFQEAYTELFKHPKEQSKYHNLVIGKCINCHENYCSGPLKRIRKLLIQ
;
A
#
# COMPACT_ATOMS: atom_id res chain seq x y z
N MET A 1 -47.55 -43.12 24.34
CA MET A 1 -48.54 -43.47 23.29
C MET A 1 -48.57 -42.34 22.25
N PRO A 2 -48.80 -42.68 20.97
CA PRO A 2 -48.09 -42.12 19.80
C PRO A 2 -48.85 -40.94 19.16
N ARG A 3 -48.26 -40.12 18.28
CA ARG A 3 -48.07 -40.42 16.85
C ARG A 3 -47.10 -39.45 16.15
N PHE A 4 -46.25 -40.04 15.32
CA PHE A 4 -45.48 -39.45 14.22
C PHE A 4 -46.38 -38.86 13.12
N ILE A 5 -45.82 -37.93 12.33
CA ILE A 5 -45.67 -37.92 10.85
C ILE A 5 -45.71 -36.46 10.35
N GLY A 6 -44.74 -36.07 9.53
CA GLY A 6 -44.82 -34.83 8.75
C GLY A 6 -43.51 -34.36 8.13
N ALA A 7 -42.93 -35.16 7.24
CA ALA A 7 -41.86 -34.73 6.34
C ALA A 7 -42.46 -33.93 5.17
N PHE A 8 -41.85 -32.81 4.78
CA PHE A 8 -42.04 -32.13 3.49
C PHE A 8 -40.68 -31.50 3.12
N PHE A 9 -39.82 -32.25 2.41
CA PHE A 9 -39.63 -32.23 0.96
C PHE A 9 -39.38 -30.84 0.35
N ILE A 10 -38.09 -30.63 0.10
CA ILE A 10 -37.47 -29.62 -0.77
C ILE A 10 -37.88 -29.91 -2.23
N PRO A 11 -37.97 -28.88 -3.10
CA PRO A 11 -37.44 -29.04 -4.44
C PRO A 11 -36.47 -27.93 -4.86
N ILE A 12 -35.29 -28.40 -5.29
CA ILE A 12 -34.26 -27.71 -6.06
C ILE A 12 -34.68 -27.81 -7.53
N ILE A 13 -35.15 -26.72 -8.13
CA ILE A 13 -35.24 -26.50 -9.59
C ILE A 13 -35.18 -24.96 -9.73
N MET A 14 -34.16 -24.32 -10.31
CA MET A 14 -34.01 -24.19 -11.75
C MET A 14 -32.64 -23.55 -12.04
N LYS A 15 -31.81 -24.27 -12.78
CA LYS A 15 -30.49 -23.86 -13.25
C LYS A 15 -30.62 -23.54 -14.74
N ILE A 16 -29.87 -22.52 -15.20
CA ILE A 16 -29.35 -22.37 -16.58
C ILE A 16 -30.36 -21.87 -17.63
N SER A 17 -30.37 -20.56 -17.88
CA SER A 17 -30.47 -20.01 -19.25
C SER A 17 -30.12 -18.52 -19.27
N SER A 18 -28.96 -18.18 -19.83
CA SER A 18 -28.51 -16.84 -20.32
C SER A 18 -26.99 -16.70 -20.17
N ILE A 19 -26.27 -17.65 -20.75
CA ILE A 19 -24.99 -17.37 -21.40
C ILE A 19 -25.30 -17.52 -22.89
N ILE A 20 -24.75 -16.64 -23.72
CA ILE A 20 -24.98 -16.46 -25.17
C ILE A 20 -25.96 -15.31 -25.48
N PHE A 21 -25.50 -14.08 -25.29
CA PHE A 21 -25.75 -13.01 -26.26
C PHE A 21 -24.60 -11.99 -26.18
N CYS A 22 -24.04 -11.64 -27.35
CA CYS A 22 -23.04 -10.60 -27.59
C CYS A 22 -21.57 -10.90 -27.22
N ALA A 23 -21.04 -12.03 -27.72
CA ALA A 23 -19.66 -12.06 -28.21
C ALA A 23 -19.66 -11.67 -29.70
N SER A 24 -19.43 -10.39 -30.01
CA SER A 24 -18.95 -9.87 -31.32
C SER A 24 -19.09 -8.34 -31.39
N PHE A 25 -17.99 -7.63 -31.08
CA PHE A 25 -17.64 -6.22 -31.37
C PHE A 25 -16.72 -5.80 -30.21
N PHE A 26 -15.40 -5.92 -30.28
CA PHE A 26 -14.57 -4.88 -30.88
C PHE A 26 -13.15 -5.46 -31.12
N ALA A 27 -13.03 -6.37 -32.08
CA ALA A 27 -11.74 -6.77 -32.62
C ALA A 27 -11.31 -5.75 -33.68
N ALA A 28 -10.74 -4.62 -33.27
CA ALA A 28 -10.08 -3.66 -34.18
C ALA A 28 -9.29 -2.55 -33.45
N VAL A 29 -8.27 -2.90 -32.64
CA VAL A 29 -7.20 -1.92 -32.31
C VAL A 29 -5.85 -2.65 -32.20
N LEU A 30 -5.44 -3.32 -33.29
CA LEU A 30 -4.08 -3.83 -33.50
C LEU A 30 -3.42 -3.10 -34.68
N TYR A 31 -3.58 -1.78 -34.75
CA TYR A 31 -2.95 -0.94 -35.79
C TYR A 31 -2.30 0.30 -35.19
N SER A 32 -1.12 0.14 -34.60
CA SER A 32 -0.02 1.13 -34.61
C SER A 32 1.21 0.58 -33.89
N CYS A 33 1.89 -0.39 -34.50
CA CYS A 33 3.33 -0.55 -34.33
C CYS A 33 3.98 0.12 -35.54
N SER A 34 4.54 1.31 -35.37
CA SER A 34 5.55 1.84 -36.29
C SER A 34 6.92 1.45 -35.76
N GLU A 35 7.53 0.47 -36.42
CA GLU A 35 8.93 0.13 -36.28
C GLU A 35 9.77 1.20 -36.99
N ASN A 36 10.74 1.80 -36.31
CA ASN A 36 11.89 2.38 -37.01
C ASN A 36 13.15 2.22 -36.17
N LYS A 37 14.08 1.39 -36.66
CA LYS A 37 15.41 1.16 -36.09
C LYS A 37 16.36 2.30 -36.46
N GLN A 38 17.11 2.73 -35.44
CA GLN A 38 18.38 3.49 -35.42
C GLN A 38 19.38 3.14 -36.54
N PRO A 39 20.33 4.03 -36.94
CA PRO A 39 21.57 4.22 -36.13
C PRO A 39 22.32 5.59 -36.16
N ALA A 40 22.98 5.85 -35.01
CA ALA A 40 24.31 6.44 -34.76
C ALA A 40 24.77 7.76 -35.44
N THR A 41 25.20 8.78 -34.66
CA THR A 41 26.62 9.10 -34.35
C THR A 41 26.74 10.37 -33.48
N VAL A 42 27.77 10.36 -32.63
CA VAL A 42 28.28 11.31 -31.61
C VAL A 42 28.64 12.69 -32.19
N GLN A 43 28.47 13.78 -31.42
CA GLN A 43 29.50 14.76 -30.98
C GLN A 43 28.87 15.91 -30.16
N GLN A 44 29.54 16.27 -29.06
CA GLN A 44 29.25 17.38 -28.14
C GLN A 44 29.40 18.75 -28.82
N HIS A 45 28.84 19.82 -28.25
CA HIS A 45 29.48 21.12 -27.95
C HIS A 45 28.43 22.17 -27.49
N ASN A 46 28.63 22.64 -26.25
CA ASN A 46 28.47 23.99 -25.66
C ASN A 46 27.16 24.81 -25.78
N GLU A 47 26.55 25.02 -24.60
CA GLU A 47 26.08 26.29 -23.99
C GLU A 47 25.32 27.35 -24.84
N PHE A 48 24.02 27.56 -24.56
CA PHE A 48 23.46 28.78 -23.91
C PHE A 48 21.93 28.90 -24.10
N ALA A 49 21.24 29.12 -22.98
CA ALA A 49 19.94 29.77 -22.74
C ALA A 49 18.66 29.43 -23.55
N ASP A 50 17.64 29.06 -22.77
CA ASP A 50 16.34 29.75 -22.63
C ASP A 50 15.08 28.87 -22.86
N SER A 51 14.12 29.15 -21.97
CA SER A 51 12.68 28.92 -22.06
C SER A 51 12.11 27.54 -21.69
N ASN A 52 11.48 27.54 -20.51
CA ASN A 52 10.23 26.86 -20.15
C ASN A 52 9.77 25.68 -21.03
N ASP A 53 9.90 24.46 -20.49
CA ASP A 53 8.86 23.45 -20.72
C ASP A 53 8.63 22.62 -19.46
N ALA A 54 7.35 22.48 -19.15
CA ALA A 54 6.83 21.74 -18.03
C ALA A 54 7.00 20.24 -18.28
N SER A 55 7.91 19.62 -17.55
CA SER A 55 7.79 18.20 -17.24
C SER A 55 8.49 17.93 -15.93
N CYS A 56 7.72 17.92 -14.85
CA CYS A 56 8.15 17.29 -13.60
C CYS A 56 8.20 15.78 -13.81
N SER A 57 9.16 15.29 -14.60
CA SER A 57 9.64 13.93 -14.46
C SER A 57 10.24 13.84 -13.07
N GLN A 58 9.45 13.31 -12.15
CA GLN A 58 9.90 12.94 -10.82
C GLN A 58 11.02 11.92 -11.01
N GLU A 59 12.26 12.41 -10.96
CA GLU A 59 13.43 11.61 -10.64
C GLU A 59 13.15 10.97 -9.27
N THR A 60 12.54 9.79 -9.29
CA THR A 60 12.45 8.95 -8.11
C THR A 60 13.89 8.72 -7.69
N ILE A 61 14.27 9.27 -6.53
CA ILE A 61 15.59 9.11 -5.95
C ILE A 61 15.93 7.62 -6.01
N LYS A 62 16.77 7.24 -6.97
CA LYS A 62 17.20 5.86 -7.15
C LYS A 62 18.09 5.59 -5.95
N ASP A 63 17.56 4.82 -5.00
CA ASP A 63 18.36 4.36 -3.87
C ASP A 63 19.57 3.60 -4.45
N PRO A 64 20.80 4.08 -4.22
CA PRO A 64 21.99 3.43 -4.75
C PRO A 64 22.16 2.00 -4.19
N ASN A 65 21.44 1.66 -3.12
CA ASN A 65 21.41 0.33 -2.54
C ASN A 65 20.10 -0.35 -2.96
N ASN A 66 20.20 -1.42 -3.75
CA ASN A 66 19.08 -2.30 -4.08
C ASN A 66 18.27 -2.65 -2.81
N ALA A 67 17.17 -1.94 -2.58
CA ALA A 67 16.48 -1.96 -1.29
C ALA A 67 15.80 -3.31 -1.07
N LYS A 68 16.07 -3.93 0.09
CA LYS A 68 15.42 -5.18 0.49
C LYS A 68 13.91 -5.01 0.67
N PRO A 69 13.11 -6.08 0.52
CA PRO A 69 11.66 -6.02 0.59
C PRO A 69 11.12 -5.25 1.80
N MET A 70 11.70 -5.41 3.00
CA MET A 70 11.25 -4.70 4.19
C MET A 70 11.51 -3.20 4.12
N ALA A 71 12.63 -2.78 3.51
CA ALA A 71 12.93 -1.36 3.34
C ALA A 71 11.94 -0.68 2.39
N LEU A 72 11.50 -1.37 1.33
CA LEU A 72 10.45 -0.90 0.43
C LEU A 72 9.10 -0.82 1.15
N MET A 73 8.76 -1.86 1.91
CA MET A 73 7.55 -1.91 2.73
C MET A 73 7.50 -0.77 3.76
N MET A 74 8.63 -0.43 4.39
CA MET A 74 8.70 0.70 5.34
C MET A 74 8.49 2.06 4.66
N ARG A 75 8.94 2.23 3.41
CA ARG A 75 8.65 3.45 2.64
C ARG A 75 7.17 3.56 2.34
N GLN A 76 6.53 2.46 1.93
CA GLN A 76 5.09 2.43 1.71
C GLN A 76 4.32 2.72 3.00
N LEU A 77 4.76 2.16 4.14
CA LEU A 77 4.13 2.44 5.43
C LEU A 77 4.23 3.92 5.82
N ALA A 78 5.38 4.55 5.58
CA ALA A 78 5.56 5.99 5.82
C ALA A 78 4.67 6.83 4.89
N ALA A 79 4.56 6.48 3.61
CA ALA A 79 3.68 7.16 2.66
C ALA A 79 2.20 7.01 3.04
N ASN A 80 1.79 5.81 3.45
CA ASN A 80 0.43 5.55 3.95
C ASN A 80 0.15 6.38 5.20
N ALA A 81 1.07 6.43 6.15
CA ALA A 81 0.93 7.21 7.37
C ALA A 81 0.79 8.72 7.08
N ASP A 82 1.57 9.25 6.14
CA ASP A 82 1.42 10.65 5.71
C ASP A 82 0.05 10.88 5.05
N SER A 83 -0.35 10.02 4.11
CA SER A 83 -1.67 10.11 3.45
C SER A 83 -2.83 10.02 4.46
N MET A 84 -2.76 9.10 5.43
CA MET A 84 -3.75 8.96 6.51
C MET A 84 -3.80 10.23 7.37
N LYS A 85 -2.64 10.78 7.76
CA LYS A 85 -2.57 12.06 8.48
C LYS A 85 -3.30 13.16 7.71
N GLN A 86 -3.03 13.32 6.42
CA GLN A 86 -3.65 14.37 5.61
C GLN A 86 -5.17 14.18 5.49
N GLN A 87 -5.67 12.94 5.35
CA GLN A 87 -7.11 12.66 5.31
C GLN A 87 -7.78 13.00 6.64
N ILE A 88 -7.20 12.57 7.76
CA ILE A 88 -7.71 12.90 9.10
C ILE A 88 -7.78 14.41 9.31
N LEU A 89 -6.73 15.16 8.91
CA LEU A 89 -6.69 16.61 9.04
C LEU A 89 -7.75 17.34 8.19
N ARG A 90 -8.21 16.72 7.09
CA ARG A 90 -9.33 17.23 6.28
C ARG A 90 -10.70 16.80 6.78
N GLY A 91 -10.77 16.02 7.88
CA GLY A 91 -12.02 15.46 8.39
C GLY A 91 -12.56 14.29 7.57
N GLU A 92 -11.73 13.70 6.69
CA GLU A 92 -12.08 12.51 5.92
C GLU A 92 -11.90 11.25 6.78
N GLN A 93 -12.81 10.28 6.62
CA GLN A 93 -12.67 8.98 7.28
C GLN A 93 -11.73 8.06 6.51
N LEU A 94 -10.84 7.39 7.22
CA LEU A 94 -9.96 6.38 6.61
C LEU A 94 -10.72 5.10 6.22
N ASP A 95 -10.31 4.50 5.12
CA ASP A 95 -10.83 3.23 4.59
C ASP A 95 -9.74 2.15 4.65
N SER A 96 -10.03 1.04 5.32
CA SER A 96 -9.10 -0.09 5.47
C SER A 96 -8.83 -0.82 4.16
N THR A 97 -9.69 -0.70 3.15
CA THR A 97 -9.45 -1.28 1.82
C THR A 97 -8.39 -0.48 1.05
N ARG A 98 -8.31 0.83 1.29
CA ARG A 98 -7.27 1.73 0.73
C ARG A 98 -5.94 1.54 1.44
N TYR A 99 -5.96 1.24 2.73
CA TYR A 99 -4.78 1.04 3.55
C TYR A 99 -4.77 -0.37 4.13
N PRO A 100 -4.44 -1.39 3.30
CA PRO A 100 -4.37 -2.75 3.78
C PRO A 100 -3.24 -2.91 4.80
N PHE A 101 -3.49 -3.72 5.82
CA PHE A 101 -2.50 -4.03 6.84
C PHE A 101 -1.28 -4.76 6.25
N ILE A 102 -0.11 -4.40 6.74
CA ILE A 102 1.17 -4.93 6.31
C ILE A 102 1.67 -6.01 7.30
N ARG A 103 2.00 -7.19 6.79
CA ARG A 103 2.46 -8.33 7.58
C ARG A 103 3.99 -8.40 7.65
N PHE A 104 4.57 -7.77 8.67
CA PHE A 104 6.03 -7.66 8.86
C PHE A 104 6.78 -9.00 8.85
N TYR A 105 6.19 -10.05 9.41
CA TYR A 105 6.81 -11.38 9.53
C TYR A 105 6.94 -12.15 8.20
N LEU A 106 6.38 -11.64 7.10
CA LEU A 106 6.48 -12.25 5.78
C LEU A 106 7.53 -11.60 4.88
N VAL A 107 8.26 -10.59 5.39
CA VAL A 107 9.06 -9.70 4.56
C VAL A 107 10.53 -9.77 4.97
N GLU A 108 11.41 -9.95 3.99
CA GLU A 108 12.86 -10.06 4.21
C GLU A 108 13.46 -8.71 4.64
N PRO A 109 14.09 -8.61 5.84
CA PRO A 109 14.78 -7.41 6.30
C PRO A 109 16.13 -7.21 5.61
N THR A 110 16.72 -6.02 5.76
CA THR A 110 18.09 -5.77 5.31
C THR A 110 19.12 -6.52 6.14
N ASP A 111 18.93 -6.56 7.45
CA ASP A 111 19.72 -7.36 8.39
C ASP A 111 18.81 -8.45 8.98
N PRO A 112 19.08 -9.75 8.77
CA PRO A 112 18.26 -10.82 9.32
C PRO A 112 18.33 -10.92 10.85
N ASN A 113 19.36 -10.37 11.50
CA ASN A 113 19.51 -10.42 12.96
C ASN A 113 18.44 -9.62 13.71
N VAL A 114 17.71 -8.74 13.01
CA VAL A 114 16.59 -8.00 13.62
C VAL A 114 15.39 -8.89 13.93
N LEU A 115 15.30 -10.12 13.38
CA LEU A 115 14.16 -11.03 13.55
C LEU A 115 14.20 -11.79 14.88
N GLU A 116 14.31 -11.05 15.97
CA GLU A 116 14.32 -11.54 17.34
C GLU A 116 12.93 -11.38 18.02
N PRO A 117 12.68 -11.95 19.21
CA PRO A 117 11.37 -11.89 19.86
C PRO A 117 10.79 -10.47 20.01
N GLN A 118 11.63 -9.47 20.31
CA GLN A 118 11.21 -8.08 20.46
C GLN A 118 10.72 -7.46 19.14
N PHE A 119 11.23 -7.89 17.98
CA PHE A 119 10.74 -7.44 16.68
C PHE A 119 9.31 -7.92 16.44
N TYR A 120 9.03 -9.19 16.74
CA TYR A 120 7.69 -9.76 16.58
C TYR A 120 6.69 -9.14 17.55
N GLU A 121 7.11 -8.84 18.79
CA GLU A 121 6.26 -8.13 19.75
C GLU A 121 5.94 -6.70 19.28
N ASN A 122 6.93 -5.97 18.77
CA ASN A 122 6.70 -4.65 18.19
C ASN A 122 5.77 -4.69 16.98
N ALA A 123 5.92 -5.69 16.11
CA ALA A 123 5.02 -5.90 14.97
C ALA A 123 3.58 -6.21 15.41
N ARG A 124 3.41 -7.01 16.47
CA ARG A 124 2.10 -7.32 17.08
C ARG A 124 1.45 -6.07 17.66
N LEU A 125 2.19 -5.28 18.45
CA LEU A 125 1.70 -4.02 19.04
C LEU A 125 1.35 -2.99 17.97
N PHE A 126 2.11 -2.95 16.87
CA PHE A 126 1.77 -2.13 15.71
C PHE A 126 0.45 -2.59 15.07
N GLN A 127 0.26 -3.90 14.87
CA GLN A 127 -0.97 -4.45 14.31
C GLN A 127 -2.20 -4.10 15.16
N GLU A 128 -2.08 -4.16 16.48
CA GLU A 128 -3.14 -3.77 17.41
C GLU A 128 -3.49 -2.29 17.25
N ALA A 129 -2.48 -1.40 17.31
CA ALA A 129 -2.69 0.04 17.13
C ALA A 129 -3.33 0.35 15.76
N TYR A 130 -2.87 -0.32 14.70
CA TYR A 130 -3.42 -0.17 13.35
C TYR A 130 -4.87 -0.62 13.29
N THR A 131 -5.21 -1.72 13.95
CA THR A 131 -6.58 -2.23 14.02
C THR A 131 -7.50 -1.24 14.75
N GLU A 132 -7.05 -0.67 15.86
CA GLU A 132 -7.84 0.30 16.62
C GLU A 132 -8.10 1.61 15.83
N LEU A 133 -7.15 2.04 14.98
CA LEU A 133 -7.34 3.18 14.08
C LEU A 133 -8.56 3.03 13.16
N PHE A 134 -8.80 1.85 12.61
CA PHE A 134 -9.95 1.62 11.72
C PHE A 134 -11.23 1.25 12.49
N LYS A 135 -11.12 0.73 13.72
CA LYS A 135 -12.29 0.46 14.56
C LYS A 135 -12.94 1.73 15.13
N HIS A 136 -12.19 2.83 15.26
CA HIS A 136 -12.66 4.03 15.96
C HIS A 136 -12.69 5.25 15.01
N PRO A 137 -13.62 5.30 14.03
CA PRO A 137 -13.67 6.35 13.00
C PRO A 137 -13.87 7.77 13.55
N LYS A 138 -14.39 7.92 14.78
CA LYS A 138 -14.57 9.23 15.44
C LYS A 138 -13.33 9.73 16.18
N GLU A 139 -12.35 8.87 16.42
CA GLU A 139 -11.14 9.17 17.20
C GLU A 139 -9.85 8.93 16.37
N GLN A 140 -9.94 8.98 15.04
CA GLN A 140 -8.82 8.60 14.16
C GLN A 140 -7.54 9.40 14.41
N SER A 141 -7.63 10.66 14.83
CA SER A 141 -6.43 11.44 15.21
C SER A 141 -5.66 10.81 16.39
N LYS A 142 -6.37 10.41 17.45
CA LYS A 142 -5.79 9.75 18.62
C LYS A 142 -5.17 8.41 18.26
N TYR A 143 -5.89 7.57 17.51
CA TYR A 143 -5.39 6.24 17.15
C TYR A 143 -4.32 6.29 16.06
N HIS A 144 -4.30 7.31 15.21
CA HIS A 144 -3.20 7.56 14.27
C HIS A 144 -1.93 7.87 15.06
N ASN A 145 -2.00 8.74 16.07
CA ASN A 145 -0.87 9.00 16.96
C ASN A 145 -0.41 7.74 17.71
N LEU A 146 -1.33 6.84 18.08
CA LEU A 146 -0.98 5.54 18.65
C LEU A 146 -0.16 4.69 17.65
N VAL A 147 -0.57 4.63 16.38
CA VAL A 147 0.17 3.95 15.30
C VAL A 147 1.57 4.56 15.14
N ILE A 148 1.68 5.89 15.06
CA ILE A 148 2.99 6.57 14.96
C ILE A 148 3.86 6.30 16.19
N GLY A 149 3.27 6.21 17.39
CA GLY A 149 3.98 5.81 18.60
C GLY A 149 4.60 4.40 18.50
N LYS A 150 3.90 3.45 17.87
CA LYS A 150 4.45 2.11 17.60
C LYS A 150 5.55 2.13 16.53
N CYS A 151 5.43 3.00 15.52
CA CYS A 151 6.54 3.25 14.59
C CYS A 151 7.79 3.72 15.34
N ILE A 152 7.65 4.71 16.23
CA ILE A 152 8.77 5.25 17.01
C ILE A 152 9.40 4.17 17.88
N ASN A 153 8.59 3.41 18.63
CA ASN A 153 9.09 2.38 19.53
C ASN A 153 9.90 1.29 18.79
N CYS A 154 9.43 0.82 17.63
CA CYS A 154 10.18 -0.15 16.84
C CYS A 154 11.50 0.45 16.32
N HIS A 155 11.46 1.69 15.80
CA HIS A 155 12.62 2.36 15.23
C HIS A 155 13.67 2.80 16.27
N GLU A 156 13.29 2.99 17.53
CA GLU A 156 14.22 3.23 18.64
C GLU A 156 15.09 2.01 18.95
N ASN A 157 14.60 0.80 18.70
CA ASN A 157 15.32 -0.45 18.99
C ASN A 157 16.18 -0.93 17.81
N TYR A 158 15.72 -0.77 16.56
CA TYR A 158 16.36 -1.42 15.41
C TYR A 158 16.99 -0.46 14.39
N CYS A 159 16.31 0.63 14.04
CA CYS A 159 16.69 1.47 12.91
C CYS A 159 16.35 2.93 13.22
N SER A 160 17.26 3.67 13.85
CA SER A 160 16.99 5.03 14.36
C SER A 160 16.96 6.14 13.31
N GLY A 161 17.51 5.87 12.10
CA GLY A 161 17.64 6.86 11.02
C GLY A 161 16.38 7.67 10.66
N PRO A 162 15.18 7.07 10.49
CA PRO A 162 13.98 7.79 10.10
C PRO A 162 13.22 8.46 11.25
N LEU A 163 13.66 8.35 12.51
CA LEU A 163 12.90 8.85 13.67
C LEU A 163 12.50 10.32 13.57
N LYS A 164 13.39 11.19 13.07
CA LYS A 164 13.09 12.61 12.85
C LYS A 164 11.93 12.82 11.88
N ARG A 165 11.79 11.98 10.85
CA ARG A 165 10.68 12.03 9.88
C ARG A 165 9.41 11.44 10.49
N ILE A 166 9.52 10.30 11.18
CA ILE A 166 8.37 9.62 11.81
C ILE A 166 7.67 10.54 12.81
N ARG A 167 8.42 11.26 13.66
CA ARG A 167 7.82 12.19 14.64
C ARG A 167 7.00 13.32 14.01
N LYS A 168 7.27 13.70 12.76
CA LYS A 168 6.47 14.71 12.03
C LYS A 168 5.11 14.17 11.55
N LEU A 169 4.89 12.85 11.61
CA LEU A 169 3.63 12.22 11.25
C LEU A 169 2.60 12.26 12.38
N LEU A 170 2.98 12.71 13.58
CA LEU A 170 2.02 12.99 14.65
C LEU A 170 1.08 14.12 14.25
N ILE A 171 -0.17 14.01 14.65
CA ILE A 171 -1.19 15.07 14.59
C ILE A 171 -1.16 15.82 15.92
N GLN A 172 -1.03 17.14 15.87
CA GLN A 172 -1.04 18.04 17.02
C GLN A 172 -2.44 18.60 17.24
#